data_AF-A0A949P6H1-F1
#
_entry.id   AF-A0A949P6H1-F1
#
_cell.length_a   1.000
_cell.length_b   1.000
_cell.length_c   1.000
_cell.angle_alpha   90.00
_cell.angle_beta   90.00
_cell.angle_gamma   90.00
#
_symmetry.space_group_name_H-M   'P 1'
#
loop_
_entity.id
_entity.type
_entity.pdbx_description
1 polymer ?
#
loop_
_entity_poly.entity_id
_entity_poly.type
_entity_poly.pdbx_seq_one_letter_code
_entity_poly.pdbx_strand_id
1 'polypeptide(L)'
;RFADLGSEARTASLEGLSGALKSSSSVVHAKWLAAGSTGTSVTMEGSVAVTTTAAGYPDALALGITRAAQVDTTNDYPASADAAGGTITYTLQTNCTVAYNAGVTPPTVTVVATGC
;
A
#
# COMPACT_ATOMS: atom_id res chain seq x y z
N ARG A 1 -13.95 23.74 23.73
CA ARG A 1 -13.20 23.15 22.59
C ARG A 1 -13.84 21.80 22.30
N PHE A 2 -14.72 21.74 21.30
CA PHE A 2 -15.28 20.46 20.85
C PHE A 2 -14.14 19.65 20.21
N ALA A 3 -14.09 18.35 20.49
CA ALA A 3 -13.12 17.45 19.85
C ALA A 3 -13.40 17.42 18.34
N ASP A 4 -12.37 17.61 17.52
CA ASP A 4 -12.48 17.42 16.07
C ASP A 4 -12.34 15.92 15.76
N LEU A 5 -13.36 15.17 16.17
CA LEU A 5 -13.37 13.71 16.04
C LEU A 5 -13.31 13.25 14.58
N GLY A 6 -13.71 14.11 13.64
CA GLY A 6 -13.68 13.82 12.20
C GLY A 6 -12.28 13.87 11.60
N SER A 7 -11.49 14.89 11.93
CA SER A 7 -10.07 14.97 11.53
C SER A 7 -9.24 13.86 12.18
N GLU A 8 -9.44 13.64 13.49
CA GLU A 8 -8.73 12.60 14.24
C GLU A 8 -9.06 11.19 13.70
N ALA A 9 -10.33 10.90 13.40
CA ALA A 9 -10.73 9.63 12.83
C ALA A 9 -10.11 9.39 11.44
N ARG A 10 -10.11 10.38 10.56
CA ARG A 10 -9.52 10.25 9.22
C ARG A 10 -8.01 10.04 9.29
N THR A 11 -7.33 10.76 10.17
CA THR A 11 -5.90 10.57 10.43
C THR A 11 -5.61 9.17 10.94
N ALA A 12 -6.39 8.68 11.92
CA ALA A 12 -6.25 7.32 12.44
C ALA A 12 -6.46 6.25 11.36
N SER A 13 -7.45 6.44 10.47
CA SER A 13 -7.69 5.54 9.33
C SER A 13 -6.49 5.49 8.37
N LEU A 14 -5.87 6.64 8.05
CA LEU A 14 -4.67 6.66 7.19
C LEU A 14 -3.46 5.99 7.86
N GLU A 15 -3.26 6.18 9.17
CA GLU A 15 -2.18 5.49 9.89
C GLU A 15 -2.43 3.97 9.95
N GLY A 16 -3.68 3.56 10.10
CA GLY A 16 -4.09 2.15 9.98
C GLY A 16 -3.75 1.57 8.61
N LEU A 17 -4.10 2.28 7.53
CA LEU A 17 -3.75 1.89 6.18
C LEU A 17 -2.22 1.87 5.97
N SER A 18 -1.50 2.86 6.47
CA SER A 18 -0.02 2.91 6.40
C SER A 18 0.62 1.68 7.04
N GLY A 19 0.12 1.29 8.23
CA GLY A 19 0.55 0.07 8.92
C GLY A 19 0.26 -1.20 8.11
N ALA A 20 -0.93 -1.31 7.54
CA ALA A 20 -1.33 -2.44 6.70
C ALA A 20 -0.41 -2.58 5.47
N LEU A 21 -0.14 -1.48 4.75
CA LEU A 21 0.74 -1.47 3.58
C LEU A 21 2.18 -1.90 3.93
N LYS A 22 2.75 -1.37 5.03
CA LYS A 22 4.09 -1.75 5.50
C LYS A 22 4.16 -3.23 5.86
N SER A 23 3.15 -3.73 6.57
CA SER A 23 3.05 -5.13 6.96
C SER A 23 2.96 -6.04 5.73
N SER A 24 2.02 -5.78 4.83
CA SER A 24 1.84 -6.58 3.60
C SER A 24 3.07 -6.56 2.70
N SER A 25 3.74 -5.41 2.56
CA SER A 25 5.01 -5.32 1.81
C SER A 25 6.09 -6.23 2.39
N SER A 26 6.21 -6.26 3.72
CA SER A 26 7.17 -7.13 4.42
C SER A 26 6.82 -8.60 4.27
N VAL A 27 5.54 -8.98 4.36
CA VAL A 27 5.08 -10.37 4.20
C VAL A 27 5.33 -10.88 2.79
N VAL A 28 5.00 -10.08 1.77
CA VAL A 28 5.24 -10.45 0.37
C VAL A 28 6.74 -10.62 0.11
N HIS A 29 7.57 -9.69 0.60
CA HIS A 29 9.02 -9.80 0.47
C HIS A 29 9.57 -11.04 1.19
N ALA A 30 9.13 -11.31 2.42
CA ALA A 30 9.54 -12.51 3.15
C ALA A 30 9.17 -13.80 2.40
N LYS A 31 7.98 -13.84 1.79
CA LYS A 31 7.53 -14.99 1.00
C LYS A 31 8.31 -15.14 -0.30
N TRP A 32 8.66 -14.03 -0.96
CA TRP A 32 9.54 -14.03 -2.14
C TRP A 32 10.93 -14.55 -1.80
N LEU A 33 11.51 -14.11 -0.67
CA LEU A 33 12.80 -14.61 -0.18
C LEU A 33 12.74 -16.12 0.08
N ALA A 34 11.68 -16.59 0.75
CA ALA A 34 11.46 -18.01 1.02
C ALA A 34 11.25 -18.86 -0.25
N ALA A 35 10.73 -18.25 -1.33
CA ALA A 35 10.58 -18.88 -2.64
C ALA A 35 11.88 -18.89 -3.47
N GLY A 36 13.01 -18.46 -2.90
CA GLY A 36 14.31 -18.49 -3.55
C GLY A 36 14.75 -17.15 -4.14
N SER A 37 14.08 -16.04 -3.80
CA SER A 37 14.50 -14.69 -4.20
C SER A 37 14.59 -14.48 -5.71
N THR A 38 13.62 -15.03 -6.45
CA THR A 38 13.53 -14.89 -7.91
C THR A 38 12.08 -14.72 -8.35
N GLY A 39 11.89 -14.22 -9.58
CA GLY A 39 10.58 -14.04 -10.19
C GLY A 39 9.94 -12.70 -9.84
N THR A 40 8.77 -12.46 -10.47
CA THR A 40 8.02 -11.20 -10.43
C THR A 40 6.62 -11.36 -9.84
N SER A 41 6.35 -12.49 -9.19
CA SER A 41 5.05 -12.79 -8.58
C SER A 41 5.21 -13.72 -7.39
N VAL A 42 4.36 -13.51 -6.39
CA VAL A 42 4.24 -14.36 -5.20
C VAL A 42 2.78 -14.77 -5.03
N THR A 43 2.52 -16.06 -4.94
CA THR A 43 1.19 -16.58 -4.60
C THR A 43 0.99 -16.52 -3.10
N MET A 44 0.07 -15.68 -2.63
CA MET A 44 -0.35 -15.54 -1.23
C MET A 44 -1.38 -16.64 -0.86
N GLU A 45 -1.84 -16.62 0.40
CA GLU A 45 -2.94 -17.50 0.82
C GLU A 45 -4.19 -17.33 -0.07
N GLY A 46 -4.98 -18.39 -0.23
CA GLY A 46 -6.16 -18.38 -1.09
C GLY A 46 -5.83 -18.34 -2.59
N SER A 47 -4.61 -18.71 -2.99
CA SER A 47 -4.14 -18.69 -4.38
C SER A 47 -4.13 -17.28 -5.00
N VAL A 48 -4.01 -16.24 -4.17
CA VAL A 48 -3.97 -14.86 -4.64
C VAL A 48 -2.56 -14.53 -5.15
N ALA A 49 -2.40 -14.35 -6.46
CA ALA A 49 -1.14 -13.88 -7.03
C ALA A 49 -0.95 -12.38 -6.79
N VAL A 50 0.18 -12.01 -6.19
CA VAL A 50 0.64 -10.63 -5.98
C VAL A 50 1.84 -10.38 -6.87
N THR A 51 1.81 -9.30 -7.66
CA THR A 51 2.93 -8.89 -8.51
C THR A 51 4.00 -8.18 -7.69
N THR A 52 5.26 -8.45 -8.02
CA THR A 52 6.42 -7.94 -7.28
C THR A 52 7.43 -7.26 -8.20
N THR A 53 8.18 -6.32 -7.63
CA THR A 53 9.38 -5.76 -8.24
C THR A 53 10.48 -6.83 -8.31
N ALA A 54 11.55 -6.55 -9.06
CA ALA A 54 12.71 -7.44 -9.12
C ALA A 54 13.39 -7.67 -7.75
N ALA A 55 13.16 -6.78 -6.78
CA ALA A 55 13.64 -6.92 -5.41
C ALA A 55 12.66 -7.69 -4.49
N GLY A 56 11.57 -8.24 -5.03
CA GLY A 56 10.63 -9.08 -4.30
C GLY A 56 9.60 -8.34 -3.45
N TYR A 57 9.53 -7.02 -3.53
CA TYR A 57 8.49 -6.24 -2.88
C TYR A 57 7.26 -6.13 -3.76
N PRO A 58 6.04 -5.95 -3.24
CA PRO A 58 4.87 -5.65 -4.08
C PRO A 58 5.14 -4.43 -4.96
N ASP A 59 4.74 -4.49 -6.22
CA ASP A 59 4.73 -3.30 -7.06
C ASP A 59 3.67 -2.29 -6.62
N ALA A 60 3.78 -1.06 -7.09
CA ALA A 60 2.83 0.00 -6.79
C ALA A 60 1.64 0.02 -7.78
N LEU A 61 1.03 -1.15 -8.02
CA LEU A 61 -0.15 -1.31 -8.88
C LEU A 61 -1.26 -2.10 -8.18
N ALA A 62 -2.41 -2.21 -8.86
CA ALA A 62 -3.60 -2.90 -8.34
C ALA A 62 -3.35 -4.38 -8.01
N LEU A 63 -2.46 -5.06 -8.75
CA LEU A 63 -2.11 -6.47 -8.52
C LEU A 63 -0.97 -6.65 -7.51
N GLY A 64 -0.24 -5.60 -7.17
CA GLY A 64 0.82 -5.61 -6.17
C GLY A 64 0.30 -5.22 -4.80
N ILE A 65 0.71 -4.06 -4.31
CA ILE A 65 0.47 -3.66 -2.92
C ILE A 65 -1.02 -3.55 -2.56
N THR A 66 -1.88 -3.06 -3.47
CA THR A 66 -3.33 -2.97 -3.23
C THR A 66 -3.94 -4.33 -2.94
N ARG A 67 -3.58 -5.34 -3.74
CA ARG A 67 -4.04 -6.71 -3.57
C ARG A 67 -3.42 -7.38 -2.34
N ALA A 68 -2.14 -7.14 -2.08
CA ALA A 68 -1.43 -7.67 -0.92
C ALA A 68 -1.98 -7.14 0.41
N ALA A 69 -2.40 -5.87 0.44
CA ALA A 69 -3.02 -5.24 1.61
C ALA A 69 -4.55 -5.33 1.60
N GLN A 70 -5.15 -5.96 0.58
CA GLN A 70 -6.59 -6.14 0.42
C GLN A 70 -7.38 -4.83 0.55
N VAL A 71 -6.84 -3.75 0.00
CA VAL A 71 -7.47 -2.42 0.07
C VAL A 71 -8.65 -2.36 -0.91
N ASP A 72 -9.84 -1.99 -0.42
CA ASP A 72 -10.97 -1.65 -1.29
C ASP A 72 -10.79 -0.24 -1.86
N THR A 73 -10.36 -0.17 -3.12
CA THR A 73 -10.14 1.10 -3.81
C THR A 73 -11.40 1.68 -4.46
N THR A 74 -12.55 1.01 -4.32
CA THR A 74 -13.83 1.47 -4.86
C THR A 74 -14.65 2.16 -3.79
N ASN A 75 -14.67 1.60 -2.57
CA ASN A 75 -15.54 2.06 -1.49
C ASN A 75 -14.79 2.81 -0.38
N ASP A 76 -13.54 2.44 -0.07
CA ASP A 76 -12.82 2.97 1.09
C ASP A 76 -11.73 3.98 0.70
N TYR A 77 -10.79 3.55 -0.15
CA TYR A 77 -9.59 4.32 -0.47
C TYR A 77 -9.33 4.37 -1.99
N PRO A 78 -10.02 5.25 -2.72
CA PRO A 78 -9.73 5.52 -4.14
C PRO A 78 -8.23 5.63 -4.38
N ALA A 79 -7.72 4.83 -5.32
CA ALA A 79 -6.30 4.71 -5.58
C ALA A 79 -5.94 5.17 -6.99
N SER A 80 -4.80 5.84 -7.13
CA SER A 80 -4.21 6.19 -8.42
C SER A 80 -2.74 5.83 -8.42
N ALA A 81 -2.32 5.02 -9.38
CA ALA A 81 -0.93 4.68 -9.61
C ALA A 81 -0.34 5.58 -10.71
N ASP A 82 0.93 5.92 -10.58
CA ASP A 82 1.65 6.55 -11.69
C ASP A 82 1.81 5.58 -12.87
N ALA A 83 2.03 6.13 -14.06
CA ALA A 83 2.15 5.32 -15.28
C ALA A 83 3.39 4.40 -15.28
N ALA A 84 4.39 4.70 -14.44
CA ALA A 84 5.61 3.91 -14.32
C ALA A 84 5.48 2.77 -13.29
N GLY A 85 4.39 2.70 -12.53
CA GLY A 85 4.20 1.76 -11.42
C GLY A 85 5.18 2.00 -10.26
N GLY A 86 5.72 3.22 -10.14
CA GLY A 86 6.67 3.60 -9.08
C GLY A 86 5.97 3.92 -7.76
N THR A 87 4.84 4.63 -7.83
CA THR A 87 4.05 5.05 -6.68
C THR A 87 2.55 4.85 -6.91
N ILE A 88 1.85 4.41 -5.88
CA ILE A 88 0.39 4.39 -5.80
C ILE A 88 -0.08 5.20 -4.60
N THR A 89 -1.07 6.06 -4.83
CA THR A 89 -1.62 6.96 -3.81
C THR A 89 -3.08 6.61 -3.55
N TYR A 90 -3.38 6.34 -2.29
CA TYR A 90 -4.72 6.12 -1.73
C TYR A 90 -5.25 7.43 -1.15
N THR A 91 -6.41 7.87 -1.61
CA THR A 91 -6.95 9.20 -1.31
C THR A 91 -8.32 9.09 -0.64
N LEU A 92 -8.42 9.56 0.60
CA LEU A 92 -9.71 9.75 1.25
C LEU A 92 -10.37 11.05 0.79
N GLN A 93 -9.56 12.12 0.73
CA GLN A 93 -9.92 13.43 0.22
C GLN A 93 -8.64 14.26 -0.04
N THR A 94 -8.80 15.47 -0.55
CA THR A 94 -7.69 16.41 -0.80
C THR A 94 -6.80 16.54 0.44
N ASN A 95 -5.50 16.28 0.27
CA ASN A 95 -4.47 16.31 1.32
C ASN A 95 -4.69 15.34 2.50
N CYS A 96 -5.49 14.29 2.32
CA CYS A 96 -5.70 13.21 3.28
C CYS A 96 -5.44 11.86 2.57
N THR A 97 -4.16 11.50 2.44
CA THR A 97 -3.68 10.41 1.57
C THR A 97 -2.61 9.53 2.22
N VAL A 98 -2.48 8.30 1.69
CA VAL A 98 -1.31 7.43 1.92
C VAL A 98 -0.72 7.05 0.57
N ALA A 99 0.59 7.19 0.42
CA ALA A 99 1.29 6.76 -0.79
C ALA A 99 2.29 5.64 -0.48
N TYR A 100 2.33 4.63 -1.34
CA TYR A 100 3.33 3.56 -1.34
C TYR A 100 4.24 3.73 -2.56
N ASN A 101 5.53 3.88 -2.33
CA ASN A 101 6.56 4.07 -3.36
C ASN A 101 7.46 2.84 -3.44
N ALA A 102 7.28 2.07 -4.52
CA ALA A 102 8.08 0.89 -4.88
C ALA A 102 9.30 1.23 -5.75
N GLY A 103 9.49 2.50 -6.14
CA GLY A 103 10.65 2.97 -6.90
C GLY A 103 11.94 3.04 -6.08
N VAL A 104 11.87 2.77 -4.78
CA VAL A 104 12.99 2.66 -3.85
C VAL A 104 12.99 1.28 -3.20
N THR A 105 14.15 0.83 -2.73
CA THR A 105 14.31 -0.49 -2.09
C THR A 105 15.03 -0.30 -0.74
N PRO A 106 14.37 -0.58 0.41
CA PRO A 106 12.98 -1.04 0.53
C PRO A 106 11.96 0.06 0.15
N PRO A 107 10.73 -0.32 -0.26
CA PRO A 107 9.66 0.63 -0.52
C PRO A 107 9.33 1.51 0.68
N THR A 108 8.88 2.74 0.41
CA THR A 108 8.49 3.69 1.46
C THR A 108 6.99 3.92 1.46
N VAL A 109 6.41 4.13 2.64
CA VAL A 109 5.01 4.55 2.80
C VAL A 109 4.97 5.91 3.48
N THR A 110 4.29 6.87 2.86
CA THR A 110 4.16 8.25 3.35
C THR A 110 2.70 8.62 3.55
N VAL A 111 2.39 9.23 4.69
CA VAL A 111 1.04 9.73 5.02
C VAL A 111 1.03 11.25 4.89
N VAL A 112 0.01 11.79 4.25
CA VAL A 112 -0.29 13.23 4.22
C VAL A 112 -1.64 13.41 4.90
N ALA A 113 -1.65 14.05 6.07
CA ALA A 113 -2.87 14.23 6.87
C ALA A 113 -3.27 15.71 7.02
N THR A 114 -2.67 16.64 6.27
CA THR A 114 -2.92 18.09 6.43
C THR A 114 -4.31 18.52 5.99
N GLY A 115 -5.01 17.70 5.20
CA GLY A 115 -6.42 17.85 4.84
C GLY A 115 -7.32 16.85 5.52
N CYS A 116 -6.83 16.08 6.50
CA CYS A 116 -7.68 15.38 7.45
C CYS A 116 -8.12 16.43 8.50
#